data_AF-A0A7Y2TVG2-F1
#
_entry.id   AF-A0A7Y2TVG2-F1
#
_cell.length_a   1.000
_cell.length_b   1.000
_cell.length_c   1.000
_cell.angle_alpha   90.00
_cell.angle_beta   90.00
_cell.angle_gamma   90.00
#
_symmetry.space_group_name_H-M   'P 1'
#
loop_
_entity.id
_entity.type
_entity.pdbx_description
1 polymer ?
#
loop_
_entity_poly.entity_id
_entity_poly.type
_entity_poly.pdbx_seq_one_letter_code
_entity_poly.pdbx_strand_id
1 'polypeptide(L)'
;YIHTNDVLHRDISPDNILIDGKGNPVLIDFGAAKEEATRASRALSALHVVKDGYSPHEFYIAGSTQDASSDLYSLGATFYHVLTGMAPPDAQARVSAIAADRPDPYKPVTGKFPQFEDAFLHAVDKALSVFPPDRIQTARDWMELVDTERRRSAALQQAELDRQIELSISRLVQETNKAVEEDIKEHEAKSKAEKKEAQRLQKLAEEQMRQRKKTLDELAMLDDQVFLEEQSRNAEHAMRRSQMGGNHDEAGRKRKRSILSRLLPFGLLRGTFRGNGPSDYL
;
A
#
# COMPACT_ATOMS: atom_id res chain seq x y z
N TYR A 1 -37.02 -27.65 15.61
CA TYR A 1 -37.56 -28.96 16.02
C TYR A 1 -39.00 -28.84 16.49
N ILE A 2 -39.32 -28.04 17.51
CA ILE A 2 -40.70 -27.96 18.01
C ILE A 2 -41.67 -27.39 16.96
N HIS A 3 -41.28 -26.32 16.25
CA HIS A 3 -42.10 -25.74 15.19
C HIS A 3 -42.31 -26.67 13.98
N THR A 4 -41.37 -27.59 13.70
CA THR A 4 -41.53 -28.58 12.62
C THR A 4 -42.44 -29.75 13.02
N ASN A 5 -42.83 -29.82 14.28
CA ASN A 5 -43.83 -30.77 14.80
C ASN A 5 -45.14 -30.03 15.15
N ASP A 6 -45.36 -28.83 14.60
CA ASP A 6 -46.53 -27.98 14.84
C ASP A 6 -46.75 -27.61 16.32
N VAL A 7 -45.66 -27.52 17.09
CA VAL A 7 -45.70 -27.12 18.51
C VAL A 7 -45.13 -25.72 18.68
N LEU A 8 -45.91 -24.83 19.29
CA LEU A 8 -45.46 -23.53 19.81
C LEU A 8 -45.17 -23.64 21.31
N HIS A 9 -44.08 -23.04 21.76
CA HIS A 9 -43.70 -23.05 23.17
C HIS A 9 -44.54 -22.07 24.00
N ARG A 10 -44.74 -20.85 23.48
CA ARG A 10 -45.50 -19.73 24.08
C ARG A 10 -44.95 -19.15 25.40
N ASP A 11 -44.01 -19.83 26.05
CA ASP A 11 -43.38 -19.32 27.28
C ASP A 11 -41.84 -19.37 27.25
N ILE A 12 -41.22 -18.93 26.16
CA ILE A 12 -39.75 -18.92 26.09
C ILE A 12 -39.23 -17.75 26.93
N SER A 13 -38.51 -18.06 28.00
CA SER A 13 -37.85 -17.08 28.86
C SER A 13 -36.65 -17.71 29.57
N PRO A 14 -35.78 -16.94 30.24
CA PRO A 14 -34.65 -17.49 30.99
C PRO A 14 -35.02 -18.60 31.98
N ASP A 15 -36.20 -18.49 32.61
CA ASP A 15 -36.65 -19.45 33.64
C ASP A 15 -36.97 -20.83 33.06
N ASN A 16 -37.28 -20.88 31.75
CA ASN A 16 -37.64 -22.10 31.02
C ASN A 16 -36.49 -22.65 30.18
N ILE A 17 -35.25 -22.21 30.42
CA ILE A 17 -34.04 -22.74 29.80
C ILE A 17 -33.08 -23.21 30.90
N LEU A 18 -32.94 -24.53 31.04
CA LEU A 18 -31.98 -25.13 31.96
C LEU A 18 -30.64 -25.37 31.28
N ILE A 19 -29.56 -25.31 32.04
CA ILE A 19 -28.23 -25.74 31.58
C ILE A 19 -27.97 -27.15 32.10
N ASP A 20 -27.75 -28.11 31.20
CA ASP A 20 -27.45 -29.48 31.58
C ASP A 20 -26.02 -29.62 32.17
N GLY A 21 -25.68 -30.80 32.68
CA GLY A 21 -24.34 -31.07 33.24
C GLY A 21 -23.17 -30.99 32.24
N LYS A 22 -23.45 -30.81 30.95
CA LYS A 22 -22.46 -30.61 29.87
C LYS A 22 -22.41 -29.15 29.40
N GLY A 23 -23.23 -28.26 29.96
CA GLY A 23 -23.30 -26.87 29.57
C GLY A 23 -24.26 -26.58 28.41
N ASN A 24 -25.09 -27.53 27.97
CA ASN A 24 -26.04 -27.30 26.88
C ASN A 24 -27.33 -26.66 27.41
N PRO A 25 -27.90 -25.68 26.70
CA PRO A 25 -29.22 -25.17 27.01
C PRO A 25 -30.30 -26.19 26.63
N VAL A 26 -31.25 -26.41 27.54
CA VAL A 26 -32.40 -27.31 27.39
C VAL A 26 -33.67 -26.51 27.66
N LEU A 27 -34.50 -26.38 26.64
CA LEU A 27 -35.82 -25.77 26.75
C LEU A 27 -36.76 -26.71 27.52
N ILE A 28 -37.39 -26.20 28.55
CA ILE A 28 -38.30 -26.93 29.45
C ILE A 28 -39.67 -26.25 29.51
N ASP A 29 -40.59 -26.88 30.23
CA ASP A 29 -41.95 -26.36 30.49
C ASP A 29 -42.78 -26.02 29.25
N PHE A 30 -43.19 -27.08 28.55
CA PHE A 30 -44.18 -27.01 27.47
C PHE A 30 -45.62 -26.92 27.99
N GLY A 31 -45.85 -26.42 29.22
CA GLY A 31 -47.18 -26.28 29.81
C GLY A 31 -48.12 -25.45 28.94
N ALA A 32 -47.63 -24.33 28.42
CA ALA A 32 -48.37 -23.43 27.53
C ALA A 32 -48.54 -23.96 26.09
N ALA A 33 -47.74 -24.96 25.69
CA ALA A 33 -47.84 -25.58 24.37
C ALA A 33 -49.11 -26.42 24.19
N LYS A 34 -49.72 -26.90 25.29
CA LYS A 34 -50.89 -27.82 25.28
C LYS A 34 -52.25 -27.13 25.12
N GLU A 35 -52.32 -25.80 25.09
CA GLU A 35 -53.60 -25.06 25.17
C GLU A 35 -54.38 -24.94 23.85
N GLU A 36 -54.05 -25.75 22.84
CA GLU A 36 -54.75 -25.76 21.56
C GLU A 36 -56.12 -26.48 21.61
N ALA A 37 -56.49 -27.07 22.75
CA ALA A 37 -57.60 -28.01 22.82
C ALA A 37 -59.03 -27.40 22.77
N THR A 38 -59.28 -26.10 23.03
CA THR A 38 -60.64 -25.53 22.86
C THR A 38 -60.68 -24.01 22.65
N ARG A 39 -61.61 -23.53 21.80
CA ARG A 39 -61.85 -22.09 21.55
C ARG A 39 -62.19 -21.29 22.82
N ALA A 40 -62.80 -21.94 23.83
CA ALA A 40 -63.15 -21.32 25.10
C ALA A 40 -61.95 -21.18 26.07
N SER A 41 -60.93 -22.04 25.96
CA SER A 41 -59.70 -21.94 26.76
C SER A 41 -58.82 -20.79 26.29
N ARG A 42 -58.77 -20.51 24.98
CA ARG A 42 -57.88 -19.50 24.38
C ARG A 42 -57.96 -18.09 25.00
N ALA A 43 -59.14 -17.66 25.47
CA ALA A 43 -59.29 -16.34 26.10
C ALA A 43 -58.84 -16.30 27.58
N LEU A 44 -58.94 -17.42 28.30
CA LEU A 44 -58.53 -17.54 29.72
C LEU A 44 -57.06 -17.95 29.87
N SER A 45 -56.55 -18.68 28.88
CA SER A 45 -55.17 -19.12 28.73
C SER A 45 -54.21 -18.00 28.34
N ALA A 46 -54.61 -17.10 27.41
CA ALA A 46 -53.77 -16.00 26.94
C ALA A 46 -53.36 -15.00 28.05
N LEU A 47 -54.07 -14.97 29.18
CA LEU A 47 -53.74 -14.12 30.32
C LEU A 47 -52.76 -14.77 31.31
N HIS A 48 -52.54 -16.09 31.25
CA HIS A 48 -51.67 -16.82 32.19
C HIS A 48 -50.22 -17.02 31.68
N VAL A 49 -49.91 -16.67 30.43
CA VAL A 49 -48.60 -16.95 29.77
C VAL A 49 -47.89 -15.66 29.34
N VAL A 50 -48.26 -14.54 29.94
CA VAL A 50 -47.67 -13.25 29.61
C VAL A 50 -46.59 -12.90 30.63
N LYS A 51 -45.38 -12.68 30.15
CA LYS A 51 -44.23 -12.27 30.95
C LYS A 51 -43.67 -10.97 30.41
N ASP A 52 -43.72 -9.94 31.25
CA ASP A 52 -43.26 -8.59 30.92
C ASP A 52 -41.86 -8.61 30.30
N GLY A 53 -41.75 -8.02 29.11
CA GLY A 53 -40.51 -7.95 28.33
C GLY A 53 -40.13 -9.21 27.54
N TYR A 54 -40.75 -10.38 27.77
CA TYR A 54 -40.45 -11.59 26.99
C TYR A 54 -41.58 -11.95 26.02
N SER A 55 -42.82 -11.71 26.42
CA SER A 55 -43.97 -12.01 25.57
C SER A 55 -44.17 -10.93 24.50
N PRO A 56 -44.40 -11.31 23.23
CA PRO A 56 -44.72 -10.35 22.19
C PRO A 56 -46.13 -9.77 22.39
N HIS A 57 -46.38 -8.58 21.84
CA HIS A 57 -47.62 -7.84 22.10
C HIS A 57 -48.89 -8.60 21.68
N GLU A 58 -48.81 -9.44 20.64
CA GLU A 58 -49.96 -10.23 20.21
C GLU A 58 -50.43 -11.25 21.27
N PHE A 59 -49.58 -11.70 22.19
CA PHE A 59 -49.99 -12.64 23.25
C PHE A 59 -51.02 -12.04 24.21
N TYR A 60 -51.05 -10.72 24.33
CA TYR A 60 -51.98 -9.99 25.19
C TYR A 60 -53.37 -9.83 24.55
N ILE A 61 -53.50 -10.10 23.25
CA ILE A 61 -54.72 -9.86 22.47
C ILE A 61 -55.45 -11.19 22.26
N ALA A 62 -56.60 -11.34 22.90
CA ALA A 62 -57.41 -12.55 22.74
C ALA A 62 -57.82 -12.75 21.27
N GLY A 63 -57.48 -13.92 20.72
CA GLY A 63 -57.80 -14.26 19.32
C GLY A 63 -56.80 -13.75 18.28
N SER A 64 -55.69 -13.15 18.71
CA SER A 64 -54.55 -12.90 17.82
C SER A 64 -53.95 -14.20 17.29
N THR A 65 -53.32 -14.12 16.12
CA THR A 65 -52.54 -15.23 15.59
C THR A 65 -51.20 -15.27 16.33
N GLN A 66 -50.87 -16.46 16.85
CA GLN A 66 -49.58 -16.76 17.46
C GLN A 66 -48.89 -17.79 16.58
N ASP A 67 -47.68 -17.48 16.13
CA ASP A 67 -46.92 -18.32 15.20
C ASP A 67 -45.49 -18.55 15.71
N ALA A 68 -44.69 -19.28 14.93
CA ALA A 68 -43.27 -19.50 15.24
C ALA A 68 -42.51 -18.19 15.49
N SER A 69 -42.85 -17.11 14.77
CA SER A 69 -42.25 -15.78 14.96
C SER A 69 -42.55 -15.14 16.33
N SER A 70 -43.62 -15.55 17.02
CA SER A 70 -43.93 -15.14 18.39
C SER A 70 -43.01 -15.82 19.42
N ASP A 71 -42.73 -17.11 19.24
CA ASP A 71 -41.72 -17.83 20.02
C ASP A 71 -40.32 -17.24 19.77
N LEU A 72 -40.00 -16.90 18.52
CA LEU A 72 -38.72 -16.29 18.16
C LEU A 72 -38.54 -14.89 18.76
N TYR A 73 -39.61 -14.10 18.88
CA TYR A 73 -39.55 -12.86 19.66
C TYR A 73 -39.13 -13.13 21.11
N SER A 74 -39.76 -14.12 21.74
CA SER A 74 -39.52 -14.49 23.14
C SER A 74 -38.09 -15.04 23.35
N LEU A 75 -37.58 -15.78 22.37
CA LEU A 75 -36.17 -16.19 22.32
C LEU A 75 -35.23 -14.98 22.15
N GLY A 76 -35.57 -14.04 21.28
CA GLY A 76 -34.83 -12.79 21.11
C GLY A 76 -34.77 -11.96 22.40
N ALA A 77 -35.89 -11.86 23.11
CA ALA A 77 -35.94 -11.21 24.43
C ALA A 77 -35.08 -11.91 25.47
N THR A 78 -35.05 -13.24 25.43
CA THR A 78 -34.18 -14.05 26.28
C THR A 78 -32.70 -13.78 25.99
N PHE A 79 -32.30 -13.74 24.72
CA PHE A 79 -30.93 -13.35 24.36
C PHE A 79 -30.61 -11.90 24.74
N TYR A 80 -31.53 -10.97 24.55
CA TYR A 80 -31.38 -9.58 24.99
C TYR A 80 -31.10 -9.50 26.49
N HIS A 81 -31.82 -10.29 27.30
CA HIS A 81 -31.54 -10.39 28.73
C HIS A 81 -30.14 -10.89 29.00
N VAL A 82 -29.73 -12.00 28.40
CA VAL A 82 -28.38 -12.56 28.59
C VAL A 82 -27.30 -11.54 28.24
N LEU A 83 -27.51 -10.75 27.19
CA LEU A 83 -26.56 -9.73 26.73
C LEU A 83 -26.51 -8.50 27.66
N THR A 84 -27.67 -8.01 28.10
CA THR A 84 -27.79 -6.70 28.78
C THR A 84 -27.95 -6.80 30.30
N GLY A 85 -28.24 -7.99 30.81
CA GLY A 85 -28.61 -8.25 32.21
C GLY A 85 -30.06 -7.86 32.57
N MET A 86 -30.86 -7.41 31.60
CA MET A 86 -32.25 -6.99 31.83
C MET A 86 -33.16 -7.40 30.66
N ALA A 87 -34.43 -7.67 30.94
CA ALA A 87 -35.41 -7.86 29.88
C ALA A 87 -35.53 -6.60 28.99
N PRO A 88 -35.87 -6.73 27.69
CA PRO A 88 -36.13 -5.57 26.84
C PRO A 88 -37.40 -4.82 27.30
N PRO A 89 -37.63 -3.59 26.81
CA PRO A 89 -38.86 -2.86 27.11
C PRO A 89 -40.10 -3.67 26.74
N ASP A 90 -41.12 -3.61 27.60
CA ASP A 90 -42.38 -4.32 27.44
C ASP A 90 -43.02 -4.08 26.06
N ALA A 91 -43.51 -5.15 25.43
CA ALA A 91 -44.01 -5.11 24.06
C ALA A 91 -45.26 -4.22 23.91
N GLN A 92 -46.15 -4.19 24.91
CA GLN A 92 -47.33 -3.30 24.90
C GLN A 92 -46.90 -1.84 25.03
N ALA A 93 -45.92 -1.54 25.90
CA ALA A 93 -45.36 -0.21 26.02
C ALA A 93 -44.70 0.26 24.71
N ARG A 94 -43.99 -0.63 23.99
CA ARG A 94 -43.40 -0.34 22.68
C ARG A 94 -44.47 -0.03 21.63
N VAL A 95 -45.51 -0.85 21.52
CA VAL A 95 -46.65 -0.60 20.60
C VAL A 95 -47.35 0.72 20.95
N SER A 96 -47.60 0.98 22.24
CA SER A 96 -48.23 2.21 22.71
C SER A 96 -47.40 3.46 22.41
N ALA A 97 -46.07 3.38 22.50
CA ALA A 97 -45.19 4.48 22.11
C ALA A 97 -45.34 4.79 20.62
N ILE A 98 -45.25 3.76 19.77
CA ILE A 98 -45.36 3.91 18.31
C ILE A 98 -46.75 4.46 17.91
N ALA A 99 -47.83 3.92 18.49
CA ALA A 99 -49.19 4.38 18.23
C ALA A 99 -49.45 5.84 18.67
N ALA A 100 -48.65 6.36 19.59
CA ALA A 100 -48.69 7.74 20.06
C ALA A 100 -47.67 8.65 19.34
N ASP A 101 -47.14 8.23 18.18
CA ASP A 101 -46.10 8.92 17.42
C ASP A 101 -44.82 9.23 18.24
N ARG A 102 -44.51 8.38 19.22
CA ARG A 102 -43.27 8.43 20.00
C ARG A 102 -42.29 7.35 19.51
N PRO A 103 -40.97 7.58 19.66
CA PRO A 103 -39.97 6.57 19.29
C PRO A 103 -40.14 5.29 20.11
N ASP A 104 -39.90 4.15 19.48
CA ASP A 104 -39.80 2.85 20.17
C ASP A 104 -38.71 2.93 21.24
N PRO A 105 -39.00 2.64 22.53
CA PRO A 105 -38.00 2.68 23.60
C PRO A 105 -36.94 1.57 23.48
N TYR A 106 -37.13 0.58 22.60
CA TYR A 106 -36.15 -0.47 22.35
C TYR A 106 -34.82 0.10 21.88
N LYS A 107 -33.73 -0.39 22.50
CA LYS A 107 -32.37 -0.02 22.14
C LYS A 107 -31.67 -1.24 21.53
N PRO A 108 -31.34 -1.23 20.23
CA PRO A 108 -30.67 -2.33 19.55
C PRO A 108 -29.37 -2.78 20.24
N VAL A 109 -29.05 -4.06 20.16
CA VAL A 109 -27.82 -4.64 20.74
C VAL A 109 -26.65 -4.71 19.76
N THR A 110 -26.91 -4.63 18.45
CA THR A 110 -25.89 -4.60 17.39
C THR A 110 -24.83 -3.52 17.65
N GLY A 111 -23.54 -3.88 17.51
CA GLY A 111 -22.40 -2.99 17.72
C GLY A 111 -22.09 -2.63 19.18
N LYS A 112 -22.85 -3.13 20.16
CA LYS A 112 -22.61 -2.82 21.60
C LYS A 112 -21.74 -3.83 22.33
N PHE A 113 -21.72 -5.07 21.86
CA PHE A 113 -21.05 -6.18 22.53
C PHE A 113 -19.97 -6.78 21.64
N PRO A 114 -18.72 -6.27 21.69
CA PRO A 114 -17.65 -6.65 20.77
C PRO A 114 -17.20 -8.12 20.91
N GLN A 115 -17.55 -8.78 22.02
CA GLN A 115 -17.30 -10.20 22.23
C GLN A 115 -18.25 -11.13 21.45
N PHE A 116 -19.31 -10.59 20.83
CA PHE A 116 -20.24 -11.34 19.99
C PHE A 116 -20.20 -10.83 18.56
N GLU A 117 -20.49 -11.71 17.60
CA GLU A 117 -20.56 -11.36 16.19
C GLU A 117 -21.76 -10.43 15.93
N ASP A 118 -21.54 -9.35 15.17
CA ASP A 118 -22.62 -8.42 14.79
C ASP A 118 -23.76 -9.11 14.04
N ALA A 119 -23.46 -10.17 13.27
CA ALA A 119 -24.46 -11.00 12.61
C ALA A 119 -25.46 -11.62 13.59
N PHE A 120 -24.98 -12.12 14.73
CA PHE A 120 -25.82 -12.68 15.78
C PHE A 120 -26.62 -11.57 16.48
N LEU A 121 -25.98 -10.46 16.85
CA LEU A 121 -26.64 -9.34 17.50
C LEU A 121 -27.75 -8.72 16.62
N HIS A 122 -27.50 -8.61 15.33
CA HIS A 122 -28.49 -8.14 14.36
C HIS A 122 -29.67 -9.09 14.25
N ALA A 123 -29.45 -10.41 14.29
CA ALA A 123 -30.54 -11.38 14.31
C ALA A 123 -31.40 -11.26 15.58
N VAL A 124 -30.79 -10.99 16.74
CA VAL A 124 -31.53 -10.69 17.99
C VAL A 124 -32.39 -9.44 17.82
N ASP A 125 -31.83 -8.36 17.28
CA ASP A 125 -32.57 -7.11 17.00
C ASP A 125 -33.73 -7.33 16.02
N LYS A 126 -33.51 -8.14 14.98
CA LYS A 126 -34.54 -8.46 13.99
C LYS A 126 -35.68 -9.29 14.59
N ALA A 127 -35.36 -10.26 15.45
CA ALA A 127 -36.36 -11.04 16.17
C ALA A 127 -37.21 -10.19 17.13
N LEU A 128 -36.62 -9.14 17.71
CA LEU A 128 -37.28 -8.19 18.60
C LEU A 128 -38.01 -7.05 17.89
N SER A 129 -38.19 -7.15 16.57
CA SER A 129 -39.07 -6.24 15.83
C SER A 129 -40.49 -6.31 16.39
N VAL A 130 -41.09 -5.16 16.67
CA VAL A 130 -42.37 -5.12 17.40
C VAL A 130 -43.51 -5.74 16.59
N PHE A 131 -43.52 -5.56 15.27
CA PHE A 131 -44.54 -6.10 14.37
C PHE A 131 -44.15 -7.49 13.85
N PRO A 132 -45.03 -8.52 13.95
CA PRO A 132 -44.71 -9.89 13.51
C PRO A 132 -44.21 -10.02 12.08
N PRO A 133 -44.77 -9.31 11.06
CA PRO A 133 -44.27 -9.41 9.69
C PRO A 133 -42.81 -8.96 9.51
N ASP A 134 -42.33 -8.06 10.38
CA ASP A 134 -40.97 -7.55 10.33
C ASP A 134 -39.97 -8.46 11.06
N ARG A 135 -40.44 -9.48 11.78
CA ARG A 135 -39.58 -10.42 12.54
C ARG A 135 -39.01 -11.51 11.64
N ILE A 136 -38.09 -12.26 12.22
CA ILE A 136 -37.67 -13.56 11.68
C ILE A 136 -38.85 -14.53 11.78
N GLN A 137 -39.20 -15.18 10.67
CA GLN A 137 -40.41 -16.00 10.60
C GLN A 137 -40.19 -17.45 11.06
N THR A 138 -39.01 -18.02 10.76
CA THR A 138 -38.68 -19.39 11.17
C THR A 138 -37.31 -19.49 11.83
N ALA A 139 -37.12 -20.52 12.64
CA ALA A 139 -35.81 -20.81 13.23
C ALA A 139 -34.72 -21.08 12.16
N ARG A 140 -35.12 -21.56 10.98
CA ARG A 140 -34.21 -21.72 9.83
C ARG A 140 -33.76 -20.36 9.30
N ASP A 141 -34.70 -19.44 9.11
CA ASP A 141 -34.38 -18.08 8.64
C ASP A 141 -33.45 -17.36 9.60
N TRP A 142 -33.59 -17.61 10.92
CA TRP A 142 -32.67 -17.09 11.91
C TRP A 142 -31.23 -17.56 11.65
N MET A 143 -31.03 -18.86 11.51
CA MET A 143 -29.70 -19.43 11.27
C MET A 143 -29.12 -18.92 9.95
N GLU A 144 -29.93 -18.88 8.90
CA GLU A 144 -29.50 -18.39 7.59
C GLU A 144 -29.15 -16.90 7.59
N LEU A 145 -29.88 -16.08 8.35
CA LEU A 145 -29.57 -14.66 8.54
C LEU A 145 -28.19 -14.49 9.18
N VAL A 146 -27.92 -15.22 10.26
CA VAL A 146 -26.61 -15.16 10.95
C VAL A 146 -25.48 -15.60 10.01
N ASP A 147 -25.65 -16.70 9.28
CA ASP A 147 -24.62 -17.20 8.37
C ASP A 147 -24.39 -16.28 7.17
N THR A 148 -25.45 -15.65 6.66
CA THR A 148 -25.37 -14.71 5.54
C THR A 148 -24.67 -13.41 5.95
N GLU A 149 -25.05 -12.84 7.10
CA GLU A 149 -24.40 -11.65 7.63
C GLU A 149 -22.95 -11.91 8.04
N ARG A 150 -22.63 -13.09 8.59
CA ARG A 150 -21.24 -13.50 8.86
C ARG A 150 -20.40 -13.52 7.57
N ARG A 151 -20.91 -14.16 6.51
CA ARG A 151 -20.22 -14.21 5.21
C ARG A 151 -20.05 -12.81 4.60
N ARG A 152 -21.06 -11.96 4.72
CA ARG A 152 -21.01 -10.57 4.27
C ARG A 152 -19.93 -9.78 5.00
N SER A 153 -19.90 -9.86 6.33
CA SER A 153 -18.90 -9.17 7.14
C SER A 153 -17.48 -9.64 6.81
N ALA A 154 -17.27 -10.95 6.63
CA ALA A 154 -15.98 -11.49 6.21
C ALA A 154 -15.56 -10.97 4.82
N ALA A 155 -16.50 -10.92 3.86
CA ALA A 155 -16.22 -10.40 2.52
C ALA A 155 -15.86 -8.90 2.54
N LEU A 156 -16.54 -8.10 3.37
CA LEU A 156 -16.23 -6.67 3.54
C LEU A 156 -14.86 -6.45 4.19
N GLN A 157 -14.51 -7.23 5.21
CA GLN A 157 -13.18 -7.17 5.83
C GLN A 157 -12.07 -7.54 4.85
N GLN A 158 -12.29 -8.57 4.03
CA GLN A 158 -11.34 -8.95 2.98
C GLN A 158 -11.16 -7.83 1.95
N ALA A 159 -12.26 -7.24 1.47
CA ALA A 159 -12.19 -6.14 0.51
C ALA A 159 -11.47 -4.90 1.06
N GLU A 160 -11.67 -4.58 2.34
CA GLU A 160 -10.96 -3.49 2.99
C GLU A 160 -9.46 -3.79 3.16
N LEU A 161 -9.11 -5.02 3.52
CA LEU A 161 -7.72 -5.46 3.59
C LEU A 161 -7.04 -5.37 2.22
N ASP A 162 -7.70 -5.86 1.16
CA ASP A 162 -7.18 -5.82 -0.21
C ASP A 162 -6.95 -4.36 -0.66
N ARG A 163 -7.87 -3.46 -0.33
CA ARG A 163 -7.72 -2.02 -0.59
C ARG A 163 -6.52 -1.43 0.15
N GLN A 164 -6.30 -1.79 1.41
CA GLN A 164 -5.15 -1.30 2.18
C GLN A 164 -3.83 -1.83 1.63
N ILE A 165 -3.80 -3.08 1.18
CA ILE A 165 -2.65 -3.68 0.50
C ILE A 165 -2.37 -2.90 -0.79
N GLU A 166 -3.38 -2.64 -1.62
CA GLU A 166 -3.23 -1.90 -2.88
C GLU A 166 -2.68 -0.47 -2.66
N LEU A 167 -3.20 0.24 -1.65
CA LEU A 167 -2.68 1.56 -1.27
C LEU A 167 -1.23 1.50 -0.79
N SER A 168 -0.87 0.46 -0.04
CA SER A 168 0.49 0.27 0.47
C SER A 168 1.47 -0.05 -0.66
N ILE A 169 1.08 -0.93 -1.60
CA ILE A 169 1.87 -1.25 -2.79
C ILE A 169 2.05 0.01 -3.64
N SER A 170 0.98 0.77 -3.89
CA SER A 170 1.04 2.00 -4.67
C SER A 170 2.00 3.02 -4.07
N ARG A 171 1.96 3.19 -2.73
CA ARG A 171 2.90 4.06 -2.01
C ARG A 171 4.35 3.58 -2.19
N LEU A 172 4.61 2.29 -1.97
CA LEU A 172 5.96 1.72 -2.10
C LEU A 172 6.51 1.87 -3.52
N VAL A 173 5.67 1.67 -4.55
CA VAL A 173 6.05 1.87 -5.95
C VAL A 173 6.40 3.34 -6.21
N GLN A 174 5.59 4.28 -5.72
CA GLN A 174 5.88 5.72 -5.86
C GLN A 174 7.19 6.12 -5.19
N GLU A 175 7.42 5.64 -3.96
CA GLU A 175 8.66 5.90 -3.22
C GLU A 175 9.89 5.32 -3.93
N THR A 176 9.77 4.08 -4.43
CA THR A 176 10.85 3.40 -5.17
C THR A 176 11.15 4.11 -6.48
N ASN A 177 10.12 4.46 -7.26
CA ASN A 177 10.29 5.18 -8.52
C ASN A 177 10.96 6.54 -8.28
N LYS A 178 10.57 7.26 -7.23
CA LYS A 178 11.18 8.53 -6.87
C LYS A 178 12.67 8.37 -6.53
N ALA A 179 13.02 7.38 -5.71
CA ALA A 179 14.42 7.11 -5.36
C ALA A 179 15.25 6.73 -6.60
N VAL A 180 14.72 5.88 -7.48
CA VAL A 180 15.37 5.50 -8.73
C VAL A 180 15.55 6.71 -9.67
N GLU A 181 14.55 7.58 -9.78
CA GLU A 181 14.66 8.80 -10.56
C GLU A 181 15.70 9.78 -10.01
N GLU A 182 15.82 9.89 -8.68
CA GLU A 182 16.84 10.71 -8.02
C GLU A 182 18.25 10.15 -8.30
N ASP A 183 18.45 8.85 -8.16
CA ASP A 183 19.71 8.15 -8.49
C ASP A 183 20.10 8.33 -9.96
N ILE A 184 19.14 8.18 -10.89
CA ILE A 184 19.39 8.39 -12.33
C ILE A 184 19.83 9.83 -12.58
N LYS A 185 19.14 10.83 -11.99
CA LYS A 185 19.50 12.25 -12.15
C LYS A 185 20.89 12.55 -11.58
N GLU A 186 21.23 11.98 -10.43
CA GLU A 186 22.56 12.13 -9.83
C GLU A 186 23.65 11.53 -10.73
N HIS A 187 23.42 10.33 -11.24
CA HIS A 187 24.37 9.65 -12.14
C HIS A 187 24.53 10.41 -13.46
N GLU A 188 23.45 10.95 -14.04
CA GLU A 188 23.51 11.81 -15.22
C GLU A 188 24.26 13.12 -14.96
N ALA A 189 24.02 13.77 -13.82
CA ALA A 189 24.69 15.01 -13.44
C ALA A 189 26.19 14.79 -13.28
N LYS A 190 26.58 13.70 -12.61
CA LYS A 190 27.97 13.29 -12.44
C LYS A 190 28.64 13.00 -13.79
N SER A 191 27.99 12.22 -14.66
CA SER A 191 28.50 11.94 -16.01
C SER A 191 28.68 13.21 -16.86
N LYS A 192 27.74 14.17 -16.77
CA LYS A 192 27.85 15.47 -17.45
C LYS A 192 29.01 16.31 -16.90
N ALA A 193 29.21 16.32 -15.58
CA ALA A 193 30.32 17.03 -14.94
C ALA A 193 31.68 16.46 -15.37
N GLU A 194 31.83 15.14 -15.34
CA GLU A 194 33.03 14.43 -15.79
C GLU A 194 33.35 14.73 -17.27
N LYS A 195 32.34 14.70 -18.14
CA LYS A 195 32.51 15.08 -19.56
C LYS A 195 32.97 16.52 -19.72
N LYS A 196 32.41 17.47 -18.95
CA LYS A 196 32.77 18.89 -19.02
C LYS A 196 34.19 19.13 -18.51
N GLU A 197 34.60 18.44 -17.45
CA GLU A 197 35.96 18.48 -16.93
C GLU A 197 36.97 17.90 -17.93
N ALA A 198 36.67 16.73 -18.52
CA ALA A 198 37.49 16.12 -19.56
C ALA A 198 37.69 17.05 -20.77
N GLN A 199 36.62 17.71 -21.24
CA GLN A 199 36.70 18.70 -22.31
C GLN A 199 37.56 19.91 -21.94
N ARG A 200 37.51 20.37 -20.68
CA ARG A 200 38.31 21.49 -20.20
C ARG A 200 39.80 21.12 -20.14
N LEU A 201 40.11 19.94 -19.62
CA LEU A 201 41.48 19.41 -19.60
C LEU A 201 42.04 19.22 -21.01
N GLN A 202 41.22 18.73 -21.94
CA GLN A 202 41.61 18.58 -23.34
C GLN A 202 41.94 19.93 -23.99
N LYS A 203 41.10 20.96 -23.81
CA LYS A 203 41.40 22.31 -24.32
C LYS A 203 42.68 22.88 -23.74
N LEU A 204 42.91 22.69 -22.43
CA LEU A 204 44.12 23.15 -21.77
C LEU A 204 45.37 22.47 -22.35
N ALA A 205 45.29 21.15 -22.60
CA ALA A 205 46.36 20.38 -23.22
C ALA A 205 46.63 20.83 -24.66
N GLU A 206 45.59 21.13 -25.45
CA GLU A 206 45.73 21.68 -26.80
C GLU A 206 46.39 23.08 -26.81
N GLU A 207 46.02 23.95 -25.87
CA GLU A 207 46.66 25.25 -25.69
C GLU A 207 48.14 25.12 -25.30
N GLN A 208 48.45 24.25 -24.34
CA GLN A 208 49.83 23.96 -23.96
C GLN A 208 50.64 23.41 -25.14
N MET A 209 50.06 22.51 -25.93
CA MET A 209 50.68 21.99 -27.15
C MET A 209 50.94 23.11 -28.17
N ARG A 210 50.00 24.05 -28.35
CA ARG A 210 50.18 25.22 -29.22
C ARG A 210 51.30 26.14 -28.72
N GLN A 211 51.34 26.44 -27.43
CA GLN A 211 52.40 27.26 -26.83
C GLN A 211 53.76 26.58 -26.95
N ARG A 212 53.83 25.27 -26.70
CA ARG A 212 55.04 24.47 -26.87
C ARG A 212 55.51 24.45 -28.31
N LYS A 213 54.58 24.39 -29.27
CA LYS A 213 54.91 24.50 -30.70
C LYS A 213 55.47 25.88 -31.05
N LYS A 214 54.83 26.98 -30.60
CA LYS A 214 55.32 28.34 -30.83
C LYS A 214 56.72 28.55 -30.28
N THR A 215 56.96 28.12 -29.04
CA THR A 215 58.29 28.22 -28.40
C THR A 215 59.33 27.39 -29.15
N LEU A 216 58.98 26.20 -29.65
CA LEU A 216 59.86 25.41 -30.53
C LEU A 216 60.15 26.13 -31.86
N ASP A 217 59.16 26.75 -32.49
CA ASP A 217 59.32 27.50 -33.74
C ASP A 217 60.21 28.76 -33.53
N GLU A 218 60.03 29.48 -32.42
CA GLU A 218 60.88 30.62 -32.02
C GLU A 218 62.33 30.19 -31.76
N LEU A 219 62.53 29.08 -31.04
CA LEU A 219 63.86 28.49 -30.83
C LEU A 219 64.52 28.09 -32.16
N ALA A 220 63.75 27.59 -33.13
CA ALA A 220 64.25 27.26 -34.46
C ALA A 220 64.68 28.50 -35.25
N MET A 221 63.94 29.62 -35.13
CA MET A 221 64.32 30.89 -35.77
C MET A 221 65.61 31.48 -35.17
N LEU A 222 65.77 31.42 -33.84
CA LEU A 222 66.99 31.84 -33.16
C LEU A 222 68.19 30.98 -33.58
N ASP A 223 67.99 29.67 -33.70
CA ASP A 223 69.01 28.74 -34.20
C ASP A 223 69.45 29.10 -35.63
N ASP A 224 68.49 29.44 -36.50
CA ASP A 224 68.77 29.88 -37.87
C ASP A 224 69.49 31.26 -37.91
N GLN A 225 69.16 32.19 -37.01
CA GLN A 225 69.87 33.47 -36.88
C GLN A 225 71.31 33.29 -36.41
N VAL A 226 71.53 32.47 -35.38
CA VAL A 226 72.88 32.15 -34.87
C VAL A 226 73.71 31.50 -35.97
N PHE A 227 73.12 30.59 -36.76
CA PHE A 227 73.79 29.98 -37.90
C PHE A 227 74.17 31.00 -38.98
N LEU A 228 73.31 31.98 -39.27
CA LEU A 228 73.59 33.06 -40.23
C LEU A 228 74.66 34.03 -39.72
N GLU A 229 74.65 34.39 -38.43
CA GLU A 229 75.70 35.19 -37.80
C GLU A 229 77.05 34.46 -37.79
N GLU A 230 77.07 33.15 -37.51
CA GLU A 230 78.28 32.35 -37.63
C GLU A 230 78.81 32.34 -39.08
N GLN A 231 77.93 32.28 -40.07
CA GLN A 231 78.34 32.39 -41.47
C GLN A 231 78.86 33.78 -41.82
N SER A 232 78.25 34.87 -41.34
CA SER A 232 78.74 36.22 -41.60
C SER A 232 80.08 36.47 -40.92
N ARG A 233 80.27 36.06 -39.66
CA ARG A 233 81.56 36.12 -38.97
C ARG A 233 82.63 35.30 -39.67
N ASN A 234 82.30 34.10 -40.15
CA ASN A 234 83.23 33.29 -40.93
C ASN A 234 83.55 33.94 -42.29
N ALA A 235 82.58 34.59 -42.94
CA ALA A 235 82.79 35.32 -44.19
C ALA A 235 83.64 36.59 -43.96
N GLU A 236 83.44 37.33 -42.87
CA GLU A 236 84.29 38.47 -42.47
C GLU A 236 85.71 38.01 -42.13
N HIS A 237 85.87 36.89 -41.42
CA HIS A 237 87.18 36.28 -41.19
C HIS A 237 87.85 35.81 -42.49
N ALA A 238 87.08 35.30 -43.45
CA ALA A 238 87.58 34.92 -44.77
C ALA A 238 87.95 36.15 -45.62
N MET A 239 87.19 37.24 -45.56
CA MET A 239 87.51 38.50 -46.23
C MET A 239 88.76 39.17 -45.64
N ARG A 240 88.90 39.17 -44.30
CA ARG A 240 90.13 39.59 -43.61
C ARG A 240 91.33 38.71 -43.99
N ARG A 241 91.12 37.41 -44.24
CA ARG A 241 92.13 36.52 -44.82
C ARG A 241 92.41 36.80 -46.29
N SER A 242 91.48 37.32 -47.08
CA SER A 242 91.74 37.67 -48.50
C SER A 242 92.49 39.00 -48.66
N GLN A 243 92.41 39.92 -47.69
CA GLN A 243 93.20 41.16 -47.66
C GLN A 243 94.66 40.95 -47.20
N MET A 244 94.99 39.78 -46.64
CA MET A 244 96.36 39.33 -46.43
C MET A 244 96.62 38.12 -47.34
N GLY A 245 97.13 38.37 -48.55
CA GLY A 245 97.22 37.40 -49.64
C GLY A 245 97.49 35.94 -49.24
N GLY A 246 96.58 35.05 -49.65
CA GLY A 246 96.68 33.61 -49.48
C GLY A 246 95.75 32.87 -50.43
N ASN A 247 96.29 31.81 -51.07
CA ASN A 247 95.74 31.00 -52.17
C ASN A 247 94.35 30.37 -51.93
N HIS A 248 93.67 30.10 -53.06
CA HIS A 248 92.45 29.31 -53.18
C HIS A 248 92.61 27.86 -52.71
N ASP A 249 91.60 27.36 -51.99
CA ASP A 249 91.24 25.94 -51.91
C ASP A 249 89.71 25.77 -51.81
N GLU A 250 89.25 24.64 -52.34
CA GLU A 250 87.86 24.33 -52.72
C GLU A 250 87.00 23.72 -51.58
N ALA A 251 85.72 24.09 -51.59
CA ALA A 251 84.52 23.43 -51.07
C ALA A 251 84.54 22.65 -49.73
N GLY A 252 83.76 23.18 -48.77
CA GLY A 252 83.16 22.39 -47.68
C GLY A 252 81.79 22.91 -47.28
N ARG A 253 80.70 22.40 -47.90
CA ARG A 253 79.33 22.64 -47.44
C ARG A 253 79.15 22.04 -46.03
N LYS A 254 79.36 22.83 -44.98
CA LYS A 254 78.98 22.46 -43.62
C LYS A 254 77.46 22.35 -43.55
N ARG A 255 76.94 21.13 -43.33
CA ARG A 255 75.50 20.92 -43.07
C ARG A 255 75.13 21.58 -41.73
N LYS A 256 73.96 22.22 -41.68
CA LYS A 256 73.32 22.72 -40.45
C LYS A 256 73.45 21.66 -39.34
N ARG A 257 74.18 21.97 -38.26
CA ARG A 257 74.01 21.26 -36.98
C ARG A 257 73.17 22.17 -36.11
N SER A 258 71.86 21.96 -36.15
CA SER A 258 70.87 22.73 -35.39
C SER A 258 71.15 22.63 -33.90
N ILE A 259 71.09 23.76 -33.17
CA ILE A 259 71.17 23.84 -31.71
C ILE A 259 70.02 23.03 -31.06
N LEU A 260 68.89 22.84 -31.75
CA LEU A 260 67.80 21.97 -31.29
C LEU A 260 68.22 20.51 -31.08
N SER A 261 69.28 20.04 -31.74
CA SER A 261 69.82 18.69 -31.54
C SER A 261 70.46 18.47 -30.16
N ARG A 262 70.72 19.55 -29.40
CA ARG A 262 71.29 19.49 -28.04
C ARG A 262 70.25 19.66 -26.93
N LEU A 263 69.05 20.18 -27.24
CA LEU A 263 68.01 20.52 -26.26
C LEU A 263 66.82 19.55 -26.24
N LEU A 264 66.70 18.68 -27.25
CA LEU A 264 65.71 17.61 -27.23
C LEU A 264 66.26 16.42 -26.42
N PRO A 265 65.60 15.98 -25.33
CA PRO A 265 65.90 14.66 -24.80
C PRO A 265 65.60 13.64 -25.91
N PHE A 266 66.59 12.80 -26.20
CA PHE A 266 66.49 11.69 -27.14
C PHE A 266 65.21 10.88 -26.86
N GLY A 267 64.22 10.97 -27.74
CA GLY A 267 63.08 10.06 -27.72
C GLY A 267 61.76 10.70 -28.09
N LEU A 268 61.58 11.03 -29.37
CA LEU A 268 60.27 10.97 -30.04
C LEU A 268 60.46 11.15 -31.55
N LEU A 269 61.01 10.11 -32.16
CA LEU A 269 61.00 9.88 -33.60
C LEU A 269 60.60 8.43 -33.85
N ARG A 270 59.31 8.15 -33.69
CA ARG A 270 58.59 7.12 -34.46
C ARG A 270 57.09 7.28 -34.25
N GLY A 271 56.46 7.97 -35.20
CA GLY A 271 55.06 7.74 -35.48
C GLY A 271 54.91 6.39 -36.17
N THR A 272 54.06 5.54 -35.61
CA THR A 272 53.24 4.60 -36.40
C THR A 272 51.84 4.67 -35.86
N PHE A 273 51.01 5.40 -36.60
CA PHE A 273 49.58 5.18 -36.73
C PHE A 273 49.31 3.67 -36.84
N ARG A 274 48.54 3.11 -35.92
CA ARG A 274 47.71 1.93 -36.17
C ARG A 274 46.51 1.98 -35.22
N GLY A 275 45.36 2.34 -35.79
CA GLY A 275 44.09 2.03 -35.17
C GLY A 275 43.85 0.52 -35.22
N ASN A 276 43.25 0.01 -34.14
CA ASN A 276 42.19 -0.99 -34.16
C ASN A 276 41.76 -1.27 -32.71
N GLY A 277 40.48 -1.02 -32.41
CA GLY A 277 39.75 -1.89 -31.48
C GLY A 277 39.52 -3.28 -32.12
N PRO A 278 38.95 -4.27 -31.41
CA PRO A 278 37.89 -4.06 -30.43
C PRO A 278 38.15 -4.63 -29.03
N SER A 279 37.32 -4.11 -28.13
CA SER A 279 36.95 -4.63 -26.80
C SER A 279 36.43 -6.07 -26.88
N ASP A 280 36.89 -6.92 -25.96
CA ASP A 280 36.15 -8.05 -25.40
C ASP A 280 36.76 -8.40 -24.04
N TYR A 281 36.12 -7.98 -22.94
CA TYR A 281 36.16 -8.64 -21.63
C TYR A 281 34.94 -8.17 -20.81
N LEU A 282 34.05 -9.14 -20.54
CA LEU A 282 33.15 -9.32 -19.39
C LEU A 282 32.21 -8.18 -19.00
#